data_AF-A0A536VQA9-F1
#
_entry.id   AF-A0A536VQA9-F1
#
_cell.length_a   1.000
_cell.length_b   1.000
_cell.length_c   1.000
_cell.angle_alpha   90.00
_cell.angle_beta   90.00
_cell.angle_gamma   90.00
#
_symmetry.space_group_name_H-M   'P 1'
#
loop_
_entity.id
_entity.type
_entity.pdbx_description
1 polymer ?
#
loop_
_entity_poly.entity_id
_entity_poly.type
_entity_poly.pdbx_seq_one_letter_code
_entity_poly.pdbx_strand_id
1 'polypeptide(L)'
;MTLTVAPLTTTVMQSVASNAVGVASGVNNAVSSVAGLLAIASFGMVMSLTFDVDLRGRLAATGLPPEIVTAVESQRSKLAAIEVPSSASPEARTSIEGAVAGAFVAGFRRVMLIAALLALASAASAWLMIGRRSSTRASLRHHA
;
A
#
# COMPACT_ATOMS: atom_id res chain seq x y z
N MET A 1 0.61 7.25 9.81
CA MET A 1 -0.74 7.84 10.00
C MET A 1 -0.78 8.74 11.23
N THR A 2 -0.48 8.26 12.44
CA THR A 2 -0.54 9.08 13.68
C THR A 2 0.39 10.31 13.67
N LEU A 3 1.61 10.19 13.15
CA LEU A 3 2.58 11.29 13.15
C LEU A 3 2.28 12.39 12.12
N THR A 4 1.62 12.07 11.00
CA THR A 4 1.47 13.00 9.87
C THR A 4 0.07 13.56 9.71
N VAL A 5 -0.97 12.87 10.21
CA VAL A 5 -2.37 13.29 10.01
C VAL A 5 -2.68 14.57 10.77
N ALA A 6 -2.36 14.65 12.06
CA ALA A 6 -2.69 15.84 12.86
C ALA A 6 -1.98 17.13 12.37
N PRO A 7 -0.66 17.11 12.07
CA PRO A 7 0.02 18.27 11.50
C PRO A 7 -0.50 18.66 10.11
N LEU A 8 -0.82 17.67 9.26
CA LEU A 8 -1.32 17.93 7.90
C LEU A 8 -2.69 18.58 7.93
N THR A 9 -3.64 18.03 8.69
CA THR A 9 -4.98 18.61 8.83
C THR A 9 -4.89 20.04 9.38
N THR A 10 -4.02 20.27 10.38
CA THR A 10 -3.77 21.62 10.93
C THR A 10 -3.25 22.58 9.86
N THR A 11 -2.28 22.15 9.06
CA THR A 11 -1.71 22.95 7.97
C THR A 11 -2.77 23.33 6.94
N VAL A 12 -3.62 22.38 6.53
CA VAL A 12 -4.73 22.62 5.59
C VAL A 12 -5.71 23.63 6.20
N MET A 13 -6.15 23.42 7.44
CA MET A 13 -7.13 24.29 8.09
C MET A 13 -6.60 25.71 8.30
N GLN A 14 -5.31 25.88 8.58
CA GLN A 14 -4.66 27.19 8.76
C GLN A 14 -4.32 27.89 7.44
N SER A 15 -4.38 27.19 6.30
CA SER A 15 -4.04 27.75 4.98
C SER A 15 -5.18 28.51 4.29
N VAL A 16 -6.41 28.43 4.83
CA VAL A 16 -7.63 29.03 4.25
C VAL A 16 -8.22 30.11 5.16
N ALA A 17 -9.00 31.04 4.58
CA ALA A 17 -9.74 32.04 5.36
C ALA A 17 -10.82 31.37 6.23
N SER A 18 -11.20 32.01 7.35
CA SER A 18 -12.14 31.45 8.34
C SER A 18 -13.50 31.07 7.76
N ASN A 19 -13.97 31.78 6.73
CA ASN A 19 -15.23 31.47 6.03
C ASN A 19 -15.15 30.25 5.10
N ALA A 20 -13.96 29.70 4.85
CA ALA A 20 -13.72 28.57 3.94
C ALA A 20 -13.26 27.28 4.65
N VAL A 21 -13.14 27.29 5.99
CA VAL A 21 -12.65 26.14 6.78
C VAL A 21 -13.53 24.89 6.60
N GLY A 22 -14.85 25.06 6.50
CA GLY A 22 -15.78 23.94 6.25
C GLY A 22 -15.51 23.25 4.92
N VAL A 23 -15.25 24.02 3.86
CA VAL A 23 -14.91 23.49 2.53
C VAL A 23 -13.56 22.78 2.57
N ALA A 24 -12.55 23.37 3.21
CA ALA A 24 -11.22 22.76 3.35
C ALA A 24 -11.27 21.42 4.09
N SER A 25 -12.05 21.33 5.17
CA SER A 25 -12.25 20.08 5.92
C SER A 25 -12.96 19.02 5.07
N GLY A 26 -14.01 19.42 4.34
CA GLY A 26 -14.73 18.55 3.42
C GLY A 26 -13.82 17.94 2.34
N VAL A 27 -12.98 18.75 1.71
CA VAL A 27 -12.00 18.29 0.71
C VAL A 27 -10.99 17.33 1.33
N ASN A 28 -10.41 17.66 2.49
CA ASN A 28 -9.43 16.80 3.15
C ASN A 28 -10.00 15.41 3.48
N ASN A 29 -11.25 15.35 3.97
CA ASN A 29 -11.92 14.10 4.26
C ASN A 29 -12.24 13.31 2.99
N ALA A 30 -12.78 13.96 1.97
CA ALA A 30 -13.07 13.30 0.69
C ALA A 30 -11.81 12.68 0.07
N VAL A 31 -10.71 13.44 0.03
CA VAL A 31 -9.41 12.96 -0.47
C VAL A 31 -8.91 11.79 0.35
N SER A 32 -9.00 11.84 1.68
CA SER A 32 -8.54 10.76 2.57
C SER A 32 -9.30 9.45 2.31
N SER A 33 -10.62 9.52 2.16
CA SER A 33 -11.45 8.34 1.88
C SER A 33 -11.16 7.75 0.50
N VAL A 34 -11.07 8.59 -0.53
CA VAL A 34 -10.77 8.15 -1.90
C VAL A 34 -9.38 7.53 -1.97
N ALA A 35 -8.38 8.15 -1.32
CA ALA A 35 -7.02 7.61 -1.27
C ALA A 35 -6.99 6.23 -0.58
N GLY A 36 -7.74 6.04 0.50
CA GLY A 36 -7.86 4.74 1.18
C GLY A 36 -8.46 3.66 0.27
N LEU A 37 -9.56 3.97 -0.43
CA LEU A 37 -10.21 3.05 -1.39
C LEU A 37 -9.26 2.68 -2.54
N LEU A 38 -8.59 3.67 -3.12
CA LEU A 38 -7.61 3.45 -4.19
C LEU A 38 -6.42 2.61 -3.71
N ALA A 39 -5.94 2.84 -2.49
CA ALA A 39 -4.84 2.06 -1.91
C ALA A 39 -5.23 0.58 -1.76
N ILE A 40 -6.43 0.30 -1.22
CA ILE A 40 -6.93 -1.08 -1.08
C ILE A 40 -7.01 -1.77 -2.43
N ALA A 41 -7.65 -1.13 -3.42
CA ALA A 41 -7.84 -1.71 -4.75
C ALA A 41 -6.52 -1.94 -5.49
N SER A 42 -5.65 -0.91 -5.52
CA SER A 42 -4.38 -0.97 -6.25
C SER A 42 -3.39 -1.94 -5.60
N PHE A 43 -3.26 -1.95 -4.27
CA PHE A 43 -2.36 -2.86 -3.58
C PHE A 43 -2.85 -4.31 -3.65
N GLY A 44 -4.16 -4.56 -3.56
CA GLY A 44 -4.73 -5.88 -3.78
C GLY A 44 -4.44 -6.42 -5.18
N MET A 45 -4.58 -5.57 -6.21
CA MET A 45 -4.25 -5.93 -7.60
C MET A 45 -2.77 -6.27 -7.76
N VAL A 46 -1.86 -5.42 -7.27
CA VAL A 46 -0.40 -5.66 -7.33
C VAL A 46 -0.04 -6.95 -6.62
N MET A 47 -0.62 -7.18 -5.43
CA MET A 47 -0.41 -8.40 -4.65
C MET A 47 -0.84 -9.64 -5.45
N SER A 48 -2.06 -9.63 -5.99
CA SER A 48 -2.61 -10.77 -6.74
C SER A 48 -1.79 -11.08 -7.99
N LEU A 49 -1.44 -10.07 -8.80
CA LEU A 49 -0.64 -10.25 -10.01
C LEU A 49 0.77 -10.75 -9.71
N THR A 50 1.41 -10.21 -8.68
CA THR A 50 2.76 -10.61 -8.31
C THR A 50 2.78 -12.02 -7.75
N PHE A 51 1.82 -12.35 -6.89
CA PHE A 51 1.65 -13.68 -6.33
C PHE A 51 1.44 -14.72 -7.44
N ASP A 52 0.55 -14.45 -8.40
CA ASP A 52 0.24 -15.37 -9.50
C ASP A 52 1.48 -15.72 -10.33
N VAL A 53 2.24 -14.68 -10.73
CA VAL A 53 3.46 -14.87 -11.53
C VAL A 53 4.54 -15.62 -10.74
N ASP A 54 4.78 -15.23 -9.49
CA ASP A 54 5.84 -15.83 -8.67
C ASP A 54 5.49 -17.27 -8.25
N LEU A 55 4.22 -17.54 -7.94
CA LEU A 55 3.73 -18.89 -7.60
C LEU A 55 3.93 -19.85 -8.78
N ARG A 56 3.50 -19.46 -9.98
CA ARG A 56 3.68 -20.26 -11.20
C ARG A 56 5.15 -20.57 -11.46
N GLY A 57 6.01 -19.57 -11.36
CA GLY A 57 7.45 -19.74 -11.53
C GLY A 57 8.06 -20.72 -10.50
N ARG A 58 7.62 -20.64 -9.25
CA ARG A 58 8.08 -21.54 -8.18
C ARG A 58 7.59 -22.96 -8.37
N LEU A 59 6.32 -23.16 -8.70
CA LEU A 59 5.76 -24.49 -8.96
C LEU A 59 6.38 -25.15 -10.20
N ALA A 60 6.73 -24.38 -11.22
CA ALA A 60 7.46 -24.91 -12.38
C ALA A 60 8.86 -25.42 -12.00
N ALA A 61 9.50 -24.81 -10.99
CA ALA A 61 10.84 -25.19 -10.54
C ALA A 61 10.87 -26.42 -9.61
N THR A 62 9.73 -26.84 -9.04
CA THR A 62 9.67 -27.99 -8.12
C THR A 62 9.57 -29.34 -8.85
N GLY A 63 9.23 -29.36 -10.14
CA GLY A 63 9.06 -30.60 -10.90
C GLY A 63 7.89 -31.47 -10.44
N LEU A 64 6.88 -30.87 -9.79
CA LEU A 64 5.72 -31.59 -9.29
C LEU A 64 4.83 -32.14 -10.42
N PRO A 65 4.05 -33.21 -10.16
CA PRO A 65 3.08 -33.72 -11.11
C PRO A 65 2.09 -32.62 -11.57
N PRO A 66 1.71 -32.56 -12.86
CA PRO A 66 0.81 -31.53 -13.38
C PRO A 66 -0.54 -31.47 -12.67
N GLU A 67 -1.06 -32.60 -12.18
CA GLU A 67 -2.30 -32.67 -11.42
C GLU A 67 -2.22 -31.88 -10.10
N ILE A 68 -1.10 -32.01 -9.38
CA ILE A 68 -0.85 -31.30 -8.12
C ILE A 68 -0.69 -29.80 -8.38
N VAL A 69 0.07 -29.43 -9.43
CA VAL A 69 0.25 -28.03 -9.83
C VAL A 69 -1.10 -27.39 -10.17
N THR A 70 -1.92 -28.07 -10.97
CA THR A 70 -3.24 -27.57 -11.37
C THR A 70 -4.17 -27.39 -10.16
N ALA A 71 -4.15 -28.33 -9.21
CA ALA A 71 -4.95 -28.25 -7.98
C ALA A 71 -4.52 -27.10 -7.04
N VAL A 72 -3.24 -26.71 -7.07
CA VAL A 72 -2.73 -25.54 -6.36
C VAL A 72 -3.10 -24.25 -7.10
N GLU A 73 -2.92 -24.21 -8.41
CA GLU A 73 -3.21 -23.03 -9.24
C GLU A 73 -4.70 -22.67 -9.26
N SER A 74 -5.61 -23.65 -9.21
CA SER A 74 -7.05 -23.38 -9.12
C SER A 74 -7.43 -22.63 -7.84
N GLN A 75 -6.57 -22.65 -6.82
CA GLN A 75 -6.77 -21.99 -5.54
C GLN A 75 -6.01 -20.66 -5.41
N ARG A 76 -5.37 -20.17 -6.48
CA ARG A 76 -4.52 -18.95 -6.46
C ARG A 76 -5.18 -17.70 -5.86
N SER A 77 -6.51 -17.59 -5.93
CA SER A 77 -7.26 -16.49 -5.31
C SER A 77 -7.24 -16.52 -3.77
N LYS A 78 -6.95 -17.67 -3.16
CA LYS A 78 -6.76 -17.83 -1.70
C LYS A 78 -5.41 -17.29 -1.20
N LEU A 79 -4.45 -16.98 -2.09
CA LEU A 79 -3.12 -16.49 -1.74
C LEU A 79 -2.40 -17.40 -0.73
N ALA A 80 -2.06 -16.89 0.46
CA ALA A 80 -1.42 -17.66 1.52
C ALA A 80 -2.31 -18.76 2.12
N ALA A 81 -3.63 -18.71 1.89
CA ALA A 81 -4.59 -19.71 2.36
C ALA A 81 -4.82 -20.85 1.36
N ILE A 82 -3.93 -21.03 0.38
CA ILE A 82 -3.93 -22.21 -0.49
C ILE A 82 -3.75 -23.46 0.38
N GLU A 83 -4.64 -24.42 0.18
CA GLU A 83 -4.56 -25.72 0.84
C GLU A 83 -3.78 -26.70 -0.02
N VAL A 84 -2.86 -27.42 0.61
CA VAL A 84 -2.07 -28.46 -0.05
C VAL A 84 -2.97 -29.68 -0.34
N PRO A 85 -2.96 -30.22 -1.57
CA PRO A 85 -3.72 -31.43 -1.88
C PRO A 85 -3.36 -32.59 -0.96
N SER A 86 -4.37 -33.31 -0.45
CA SER A 86 -4.17 -34.48 0.43
C SER A 86 -3.44 -35.64 -0.25
N SER A 87 -3.41 -35.65 -1.59
CA SER A 87 -2.67 -36.60 -2.42
C SER A 87 -1.17 -36.30 -2.54
N ALA A 88 -0.69 -35.15 -2.02
CA ALA A 88 0.71 -34.78 -2.08
C ALA A 88 1.57 -35.59 -1.10
N SER A 89 2.76 -36.03 -1.54
CA SER A 89 3.76 -36.60 -0.64
C SER A 89 4.26 -35.55 0.38
N PRO A 90 4.89 -35.96 1.49
CA PRO A 90 5.48 -35.03 2.45
C PRO A 90 6.45 -34.02 1.81
N GLU A 91 7.27 -34.46 0.86
CA GLU A 91 8.23 -33.62 0.13
C GLU A 91 7.52 -32.63 -0.80
N ALA A 92 6.48 -33.10 -1.49
CA ALA A 92 5.65 -32.25 -2.34
C ALA A 92 4.93 -31.17 -1.52
N ARG A 93 4.44 -31.54 -0.32
CA ARG A 93 3.80 -30.61 0.60
C ARG A 93 4.74 -29.50 1.03
N THR A 94 5.95 -29.82 1.49
CA THR A 94 6.95 -28.81 1.86
C THR A 94 7.30 -27.90 0.67
N SER A 95 7.39 -28.48 -0.54
CA SER A 95 7.66 -27.72 -1.76
C SER A 95 6.53 -26.74 -2.10
N ILE A 96 5.27 -27.16 -1.96
CA ILE A 96 4.09 -26.31 -2.20
C ILE A 96 4.01 -25.20 -1.15
N GLU A 97 4.15 -25.54 0.14
CA GLU A 97 4.11 -24.56 1.23
C GLU A 97 5.21 -23.48 1.05
N GLY A 98 6.42 -23.91 0.69
CA GLY A 98 7.52 -23.00 0.36
C GLY A 98 7.24 -22.14 -0.88
N ALA A 99 6.63 -22.71 -1.92
CA ALA A 99 6.25 -21.98 -3.12
C ALA A 99 5.20 -20.89 -2.81
N VAL A 100 4.16 -21.24 -2.06
CA VAL A 100 3.08 -20.33 -1.65
C VAL A 100 3.62 -19.22 -0.74
N ALA A 101 4.40 -19.57 0.29
CA ALA A 101 4.99 -18.58 1.20
C ALA A 101 5.94 -17.63 0.47
N GLY A 102 6.79 -18.16 -0.42
CA GLY A 102 7.71 -17.37 -1.24
C GLY A 102 6.98 -16.38 -2.16
N ALA A 103 5.94 -16.84 -2.85
CA ALA A 103 5.10 -16.00 -3.71
C ALA A 103 4.36 -14.91 -2.93
N PHE A 104 3.84 -15.25 -1.75
CA PHE A 104 3.18 -14.30 -0.87
C PHE A 104 4.13 -13.20 -0.40
N VAL A 105 5.32 -13.57 0.07
CA VAL A 105 6.36 -12.61 0.47
C VAL A 105 6.81 -11.75 -0.70
N ALA A 106 6.91 -12.32 -1.91
CA ALA A 106 7.26 -11.55 -3.12
C ALA A 106 6.20 -10.48 -3.43
N GLY A 107 4.91 -10.85 -3.37
CA GLY A 107 3.81 -9.90 -3.51
C GLY A 107 3.84 -8.79 -2.46
N PHE A 108 3.97 -9.16 -1.19
CA PHE A 108 4.07 -8.20 -0.07
C PHE A 108 5.25 -7.24 -0.25
N ARG A 109 6.41 -7.74 -0.67
CA ARG A 109 7.60 -6.91 -0.92
C ARG A 109 7.34 -5.87 -2.02
N ARG A 110 6.66 -6.23 -3.10
CA ARG A 110 6.30 -5.26 -4.16
C ARG A 110 5.33 -4.20 -3.66
N VAL A 111 4.31 -4.59 -2.89
CA VAL A 111 3.37 -3.63 -2.26
C VAL A 111 4.12 -2.65 -1.35
N MET A 112 5.03 -3.16 -0.51
CA MET A 112 5.82 -2.32 0.39
C MET A 112 6.76 -1.35 -0.35
N LEU A 113 7.37 -1.78 -1.46
CA LEU A 113 8.19 -0.91 -2.30
C LEU A 113 7.36 0.23 -2.90
N ILE A 114 6.17 -0.06 -3.44
CA ILE A 114 5.27 0.96 -3.96
C ILE A 114 4.86 1.92 -2.85
N ALA A 115 4.50 1.42 -1.67
CA ALA A 115 4.15 2.24 -0.53
C ALA A 115 5.30 3.17 -0.09
N ALA A 116 6.54 2.66 -0.08
CA ALA A 116 7.72 3.46 0.21
C ALA A 116 7.95 4.57 -0.83
N LEU A 117 7.81 4.25 -2.13
CA LEU A 117 7.93 5.24 -3.21
C LEU A 117 6.85 6.33 -3.11
N LEU A 118 5.61 5.96 -2.81
CA LEU A 118 4.52 6.92 -2.60
C LEU A 118 4.78 7.81 -1.37
N ALA A 119 5.34 7.26 -0.30
CA ALA A 119 5.72 8.04 0.88
C ALA A 119 6.84 9.04 0.56
N LEU A 120 7.85 8.63 -0.22
CA LEU A 120 8.92 9.53 -0.68
C LEU A 120 8.39 10.63 -1.61
N ALA A 121 7.51 10.28 -2.54
CA ALA A 121 6.86 11.25 -3.43
C ALA A 121 6.02 12.27 -2.63
N SER A 122 5.32 11.82 -1.60
CA SER A 122 4.58 12.68 -0.67
C SER A 122 5.51 13.63 0.08
N ALA A 123 6.62 13.12 0.62
CA ALA A 123 7.63 13.94 1.29
C ALA A 123 8.25 14.99 0.35
N ALA A 124 8.58 14.61 -0.89
CA ALA A 124 9.10 15.54 -1.89
C ALA A 124 8.07 16.62 -2.26
N SER A 125 6.80 16.24 -2.43
CA SER A 125 5.71 17.18 -2.72
C SER A 125 5.55 18.19 -1.58
N ALA A 126 5.54 17.72 -0.32
CA ALA A 126 5.48 18.59 0.84
C ALA A 126 6.69 19.53 0.90
N TRP A 127 7.90 19.03 0.65
CA TRP A 127 9.13 19.82 0.67
C TRP A 127 9.15 20.93 -0.40
N LEU A 128 8.65 20.64 -1.61
CA LEU A 128 8.60 21.60 -2.72
C LEU A 128 7.48 22.65 -2.54
N MET A 129 6.33 22.25 -1.99
CA MET A 129 5.14 23.11 -1.90
C MET A 129 5.05 23.90 -0.59
N ILE A 130 5.58 23.37 0.52
CA ILE A 130 5.61 24.07 1.81
C ILE A 130 6.87 24.94 1.84
N GLY A 131 6.82 26.06 1.11
CA GLY A 131 7.88 27.08 1.16
C GLY A 131 7.95 27.77 2.53
N ARG A 132 9.15 28.22 2.93
CA ARG A 132 9.39 29.05 4.13
C ARG A 132 8.61 30.36 4.00
N ARG A 133 7.35 30.43 4.48
CA ARG A 133 6.71 31.74 4.69
C ARG A 133 7.41 32.41 5.86
N SER A 134 8.20 33.42 5.51
CA SER A 134 8.83 34.36 6.41
C SER A 134 7.83 34.90 7.43
N SER A 135 8.24 34.86 8.68
CA SER A 135 7.60 35.50 9.82
C SER A 135 7.57 37.02 9.65
N THR A 136 6.69 37.54 8.80
CA THR A 136 6.47 38.99 8.65
C THR A 136 5.09 39.35 9.20
N ARG A 137 4.91 39.17 10.51
CA ARG A 137 3.76 39.74 11.23
C ARG A 137 4.05 40.06 12.69
N ALA A 138 5.29 40.48 13.00
CA ALA A 138 5.70 40.87 14.35
C ALA A 138 5.84 42.39 14.58
N SER A 139 5.68 43.27 13.58
CA SER A 139 6.03 44.70 13.75
C SER A 139 4.90 45.74 13.70
N LEU A 140 3.60 45.37 13.67
CA LEU A 140 2.51 46.35 13.54
C LEU A 140 1.57 46.45 14.75
N ARG A 141 2.00 46.04 15.95
CA ARG A 141 1.21 46.21 17.18
C ARG A 141 1.84 47.10 18.25
N HIS A 142 2.93 47.81 17.95
CA HIS A 142 3.58 48.68 18.93
C HIS A 142 3.33 50.18 18.76
N HIS A 143 2.57 50.63 17.76
CA HIS A 143 2.23 52.04 17.58
C HIS A 143 0.77 52.24 17.10
N ALA A 144 -0.17 52.25 18.04
CA ALA A 144 -1.40 53.05 18.01
C ALA A 144 -2.04 53.01 19.40
#